data_AF-A6J1G7-F1
#
_entry.id   AF-A6J1G7-F1
#
_cell.length_a   1.000
_cell.length_b   1.000
_cell.length_c   1.000
_cell.angle_alpha   90.00
_cell.angle_beta   90.00
_cell.angle_gamma   90.00
#
_symmetry.space_group_name_H-M   'P 1'
#
loop_
_entity.id
_entity.type
_entity.pdbx_description
1 polymer ?
#
loop_
_entity_poly.entity_id
_entity_poly.type
_entity_poly.pdbx_seq_one_letter_code
_entity_poly.pdbx_strand_id
1 'polypeptide(L)'
;MGHGLSSISASELDKFIEVYLLPNTSFGADVKLAINVVCDFLKERCFRGAAHPVRVSKVVKGGSSGKGTTLKGKSDADLVVFLNNLTSFEDQLNRRGEFIKEIKKQLYEVQRERHFGVKFEVQSSWWPNPRALSFKLSAPHLQQEVEFDVLPAYDVLGHVSIYSMPDPQIYA
;
A
#
# COMPACT_ATOMS: atom_id res chain seq x y z
N MET A 1 -14.64 -26.05 14.74
CA MET A 1 -14.71 -24.67 15.27
C MET A 1 -13.43 -24.44 16.06
N GLY A 2 -12.57 -23.51 15.65
CA GLY A 2 -11.30 -23.26 16.34
C GLY A 2 -11.54 -22.58 17.68
N HIS A 3 -10.78 -22.94 18.70
CA HIS A 3 -10.74 -22.23 19.98
C HIS A 3 -10.38 -20.76 19.72
N GLY A 4 -11.26 -19.84 20.09
CA GLY A 4 -10.97 -18.40 20.00
C GLY A 4 -9.84 -18.02 20.97
N LEU A 5 -9.11 -16.94 20.68
CA LEU A 5 -7.98 -16.46 21.48
C LEU A 5 -8.31 -16.39 22.99
N SER A 6 -9.54 -16.02 23.35
CA SER A 6 -10.02 -15.92 24.73
C SER A 6 -10.03 -17.25 25.51
N SER A 7 -9.91 -18.38 24.82
CA SER A 7 -9.91 -19.73 25.42
C SER A 7 -8.52 -20.40 25.42
N ILE A 8 -7.50 -19.72 24.90
CA ILE A 8 -6.13 -20.24 24.81
C ILE A 8 -5.39 -19.91 26.11
N SER A 9 -4.69 -20.90 26.67
CA SER A 9 -3.86 -20.69 27.85
C SER A 9 -2.64 -19.82 27.53
N ALA A 10 -2.12 -19.08 28.52
CA ALA A 10 -0.96 -18.20 28.31
C ALA A 10 0.27 -18.96 27.76
N SER A 11 0.48 -20.21 28.17
CA SER A 11 1.56 -21.08 27.71
C SER A 11 1.44 -21.52 26.25
N GLU A 12 0.28 -21.37 25.62
CA GLU A 12 0.02 -21.80 24.24
C GLU A 12 -0.03 -20.62 23.25
N LEU A 13 0.20 -19.39 23.71
CA LEU A 13 0.06 -18.19 22.87
C LEU A 13 1.05 -18.18 21.69
N ASP A 14 2.30 -18.61 21.88
CA ASP A 14 3.28 -18.66 20.79
C ASP A 14 2.84 -19.63 19.68
N LYS A 15 2.35 -20.82 20.07
CA LYS A 15 1.78 -21.79 19.14
C LYS A 15 0.53 -21.24 18.44
N PHE A 16 -0.29 -20.49 19.16
CA PHE A 16 -1.45 -19.82 18.57
C PHE A 16 -1.04 -18.78 17.51
N ILE A 17 -0.02 -17.96 17.81
CA ILE A 17 0.55 -17.00 16.87
C ILE A 17 1.04 -17.72 15.61
N GLU A 18 1.85 -18.77 15.79
CA GLU A 18 2.46 -19.52 14.68
C GLU A 18 1.41 -20.14 13.76
N VAL A 19 0.38 -20.79 14.33
CA VAL A 19 -0.59 -21.57 13.55
C VAL A 19 -1.66 -20.68 12.92
N TYR A 20 -2.13 -19.66 13.65
CA TYR A 20 -3.33 -18.90 13.30
C TYR A 20 -3.06 -17.47 12.87
N LEU A 21 -1.96 -16.84 13.30
CA LEU A 21 -1.71 -15.42 13.05
C LEU A 21 -0.59 -15.16 12.03
N LEU A 22 0.45 -15.99 11.97
CA LEU A 22 1.54 -15.76 11.03
C LEU A 22 1.08 -15.95 9.57
N PRO A 23 1.40 -15.00 8.68
CA PRO A 23 1.06 -15.10 7.27
C PRO A 23 1.83 -16.25 6.63
N ASN A 24 1.30 -16.77 5.52
CA ASN A 24 1.98 -17.82 4.78
C ASN A 24 3.21 -17.21 4.08
N THR A 25 4.35 -17.89 4.20
CA THR A 25 5.63 -17.37 3.70
C THR A 25 5.65 -17.20 2.17
N SER A 26 5.09 -18.15 1.40
CA SER A 26 5.08 -18.04 -0.07
C SER A 26 4.13 -16.94 -0.53
N PHE A 27 2.95 -16.84 0.08
CA PHE A 27 2.03 -15.73 -0.18
C PHE A 27 2.68 -14.37 0.11
N GLY A 28 3.39 -14.25 1.25
CA GLY A 28 4.12 -13.04 1.60
C GLY A 28 5.21 -12.68 0.59
N ALA A 29 5.90 -13.67 0.04
CA ALA A 29 6.91 -13.47 -1.01
C ALA A 29 6.27 -12.98 -2.32
N ASP A 30 5.17 -13.59 -2.76
CA ASP A 30 4.44 -13.18 -3.96
C ASP A 30 3.87 -11.76 -3.83
N VAL A 31 3.30 -11.43 -2.66
CA VAL A 31 2.84 -10.07 -2.35
C VAL A 31 4.00 -9.08 -2.44
N LYS A 32 5.17 -9.39 -1.87
CA LYS A 32 6.35 -8.52 -1.94
C LYS A 32 6.80 -8.29 -3.38
N LEU A 33 6.84 -9.34 -4.20
CA LEU A 33 7.21 -9.23 -5.61
C LEU A 33 6.22 -8.37 -6.40
N ALA A 34 4.91 -8.60 -6.21
CA ALA A 34 3.88 -7.80 -6.86
C ALA A 34 3.97 -6.32 -6.48
N ILE A 35 4.19 -6.01 -5.20
CA ILE A 35 4.34 -4.62 -4.74
C ILE A 35 5.60 -3.96 -5.28
N ASN A 36 6.72 -4.67 -5.41
CA ASN A 36 7.91 -4.11 -6.05
C ASN A 36 7.61 -3.69 -7.49
N VAL A 37 6.95 -4.55 -8.27
CA VAL A 37 6.56 -4.25 -9.65
C VAL A 37 5.60 -3.05 -9.70
N VAL A 38 4.60 -2.98 -8.82
CA VAL A 38 3.71 -1.82 -8.73
C VAL A 38 4.50 -0.54 -8.42
N CYS A 39 5.41 -0.57 -7.44
CA CYS A 39 6.22 0.59 -7.07
C CYS A 39 7.06 1.09 -8.24
N ASP A 40 7.73 0.18 -8.96
CA ASP A 40 8.57 0.53 -10.11
C ASP A 40 7.71 1.08 -11.25
N PHE A 41 6.56 0.46 -11.52
CA PHE A 41 5.63 0.94 -12.55
C PHE A 41 5.09 2.34 -12.24
N LEU A 42 4.74 2.63 -10.98
CA LEU A 42 4.30 3.94 -10.55
C LEU A 42 5.41 4.99 -10.68
N LYS A 43 6.65 4.67 -10.27
CA LYS A 43 7.80 5.57 -10.42
C LYS A 43 8.13 5.85 -11.88
N GLU A 44 8.07 4.81 -12.70
CA GLU A 44 8.50 4.90 -14.08
C GLU A 44 7.44 5.53 -14.96
N ARG A 45 6.19 5.04 -14.94
CA ARG A 45 5.18 5.34 -15.97
C ARG A 45 4.12 6.36 -15.57
N CYS A 46 3.85 6.50 -14.27
CA CYS A 46 2.84 7.44 -13.80
C CYS A 46 3.22 8.86 -14.22
N PHE A 47 2.27 9.59 -14.82
CA PHE A 47 2.45 10.97 -15.28
C PHE A 47 3.48 11.19 -16.43
N ARG A 48 3.98 10.15 -17.11
CA ARG A 48 4.92 10.32 -18.25
C ARG A 48 4.40 11.20 -19.39
N GLY A 49 3.08 11.33 -19.54
CA GLY A 49 2.44 12.16 -20.56
C GLY A 49 1.74 13.41 -20.00
N ALA A 50 2.00 13.77 -18.75
CA ALA A 50 1.39 14.95 -18.14
C ALA A 50 1.95 16.23 -18.78
N ALA A 51 1.11 17.26 -18.91
CA ALA A 51 1.51 18.56 -19.46
C ALA A 51 2.56 19.28 -18.57
N HIS A 52 2.64 18.89 -17.29
CA HIS A 52 3.58 19.43 -16.31
C HIS A 52 4.43 18.28 -15.75
N PRO A 53 5.69 18.51 -15.32
CA PRO A 53 6.63 17.47 -14.93
C PRO A 53 6.32 16.87 -13.54
N VAL A 54 5.15 16.26 -13.40
CA VAL A 54 4.74 15.45 -12.25
C VAL A 54 5.46 14.11 -12.31
N ARG A 55 6.06 13.70 -11.20
CA ARG A 55 6.71 12.41 -11.03
C ARG A 55 6.45 11.88 -9.62
N VAL A 56 6.42 10.56 -9.51
CA VAL A 56 6.45 9.88 -8.21
C VAL A 56 7.90 9.93 -7.70
N SER A 57 8.15 10.67 -6.62
CA SER A 57 9.48 10.82 -6.03
C SER A 57 9.88 9.60 -5.21
N LYS A 58 8.95 9.07 -4.41
CA LYS A 58 9.13 7.86 -3.61
C LYS A 58 7.80 7.16 -3.38
N VAL A 59 7.88 5.86 -3.12
CA VAL A 59 6.74 5.03 -2.71
C VAL A 59 7.12 4.33 -1.42
N VAL A 60 6.30 4.46 -0.39
CA VAL A 60 6.56 3.93 0.95
C VAL A 60 5.44 2.97 1.34
N LYS A 61 5.82 1.79 1.84
CA LYS A 61 4.87 0.82 2.39
C LYS A 61 4.60 1.16 3.86
N GLY A 62 3.39 1.59 4.16
CA GLY A 62 2.88 1.81 5.51
C GLY A 62 2.02 0.64 6.00
N GLY A 63 1.15 0.91 6.98
CA GLY A 63 0.23 -0.09 7.54
C GLY A 63 0.89 -1.29 8.22
N SER A 64 0.09 -2.33 8.46
CA SER A 64 0.54 -3.56 9.13
C SER A 64 1.68 -4.25 8.36
N SER A 65 1.56 -4.27 7.03
CA SER A 65 2.55 -4.88 6.17
C SER A 65 3.87 -4.11 6.16
N GLY A 66 3.84 -2.78 6.23
CA GLY A 66 5.04 -1.93 6.31
C GLY A 66 5.83 -2.15 7.59
N LYS A 67 5.10 -2.40 8.68
CA LYS A 67 5.64 -2.59 10.03
C LYS A 67 6.06 -4.03 10.36
N GLY A 68 5.74 -4.99 9.49
CA GLY A 68 6.00 -6.41 9.73
C GLY A 68 5.01 -7.08 10.69
N THR A 69 3.80 -6.52 10.84
CA THR A 69 2.75 -7.01 11.73
C THR A 69 1.54 -7.56 10.97
N THR A 70 1.76 -8.08 9.76
CA THR A 70 0.72 -8.69 8.92
C THR A 70 0.13 -9.92 9.60
N LEU A 71 -1.20 -10.04 9.60
CA LEU A 71 -1.92 -11.21 10.10
C LEU A 71 -2.39 -12.12 8.95
N LYS A 72 -2.45 -13.42 9.23
CA LYS A 72 -3.03 -14.43 8.34
C LYS A 72 -4.52 -14.15 8.08
N GLY A 73 -4.97 -14.43 6.86
CA GLY A 73 -6.34 -14.18 6.43
C GLY A 73 -6.43 -12.87 5.66
N LYS A 74 -7.05 -11.85 6.26
CA LYS A 74 -7.18 -10.51 5.68
C LYS A 74 -6.30 -9.52 6.43
N SER A 75 -5.41 -8.85 5.70
CA SER A 75 -4.57 -7.77 6.22
C SER A 75 -4.69 -6.51 5.37
N ASP A 76 -4.52 -5.36 6.00
CA ASP A 76 -4.54 -4.06 5.32
C ASP A 76 -3.13 -3.45 5.30
N ALA A 77 -2.78 -2.79 4.19
CA ALA A 77 -1.50 -2.16 3.97
C ALA A 77 -1.66 -0.80 3.30
N ASP A 78 -0.82 0.16 3.66
CA ASP A 78 -0.80 1.46 2.99
C ASP A 78 0.33 1.50 1.96
N LEU A 79 0.05 2.06 0.80
CA LEU A 79 1.05 2.41 -0.21
C LEU A 79 1.03 3.92 -0.43
N VAL A 80 1.92 4.64 0.25
CA VAL A 80 2.00 6.09 0.17
C VAL A 80 2.86 6.49 -1.03
N VAL A 81 2.26 7.19 -1.98
CA VAL A 81 2.87 7.62 -3.24
C VAL A 81 3.16 9.11 -3.15
N PHE A 82 4.43 9.45 -2.97
CA PHE A 82 4.86 10.83 -2.86
C PHE A 82 5.09 11.44 -4.24
N LEU A 83 4.59 12.65 -4.45
CA LEU A 83 4.64 13.35 -5.73
C LEU A 83 5.48 14.63 -5.60
N ASN A 84 6.39 14.84 -6.55
CA ASN A 84 7.28 16.00 -6.54
C ASN A 84 6.59 17.34 -6.84
N ASN A 85 5.36 17.30 -7.36
CA ASN A 85 4.61 18.47 -7.79
C ASN A 85 3.63 18.99 -6.73
N LEU A 86 3.49 18.28 -5.62
CA LEU A 86 2.75 18.75 -4.45
C LEU A 86 3.65 19.68 -3.63
N THR A 87 3.14 20.87 -3.28
CA THR A 87 3.91 21.89 -2.54
C THR A 87 3.34 22.20 -1.16
N SER A 88 2.12 21.75 -0.86
CA SER A 88 1.48 21.94 0.45
C SER A 88 0.47 20.84 0.74
N PHE A 89 0.04 20.73 2.00
CA PHE A 89 -1.06 19.84 2.38
C PHE A 89 -2.39 20.23 1.72
N GLU A 90 -2.62 21.53 1.52
CA GLU A 90 -3.80 22.03 0.82
C GLU A 90 -3.79 21.60 -0.67
N ASP A 91 -2.64 21.69 -1.34
CA ASP A 91 -2.49 21.24 -2.73
C ASP A 91 -2.78 19.74 -2.85
N GLN A 92 -2.31 18.95 -1.89
CA GLN A 92 -2.64 17.52 -1.80
C GLN A 92 -4.15 17.29 -1.70
N LEU A 93 -4.86 18.03 -0.84
CA LEU A 93 -6.30 17.88 -0.66
C LEU A 93 -7.08 18.25 -1.93
N ASN A 94 -6.72 19.38 -2.55
CA ASN A 94 -7.42 19.92 -3.71
C ASN A 94 -7.20 19.09 -4.97
N ARG A 95 -6.00 18.53 -5.16
CA ARG A 95 -5.61 17.80 -6.38
C ARG A 95 -5.63 16.29 -6.23
N ARG A 96 -5.95 15.75 -5.06
CA ARG A 96 -5.98 14.30 -4.79
C ARG A 96 -6.70 13.49 -5.87
N GLY A 97 -7.86 13.96 -6.33
CA GLY A 97 -8.66 13.27 -7.34
C GLY A 97 -7.95 13.10 -8.68
N GLU A 98 -7.17 14.09 -9.11
CA GLU A 98 -6.34 14.04 -10.33
C GLU A 98 -5.32 12.90 -10.22
N PHE A 99 -4.59 12.86 -9.11
CA PHE A 99 -3.55 11.86 -8.89
C PHE A 99 -4.11 10.45 -8.73
N ILE A 100 -5.21 10.29 -7.99
CA ILE A 100 -5.89 9.00 -7.87
C ILE A 100 -6.33 8.48 -9.23
N LYS A 101 -6.85 9.35 -10.11
CA LYS A 101 -7.30 8.94 -11.45
C LYS A 101 -6.14 8.40 -12.29
N GLU A 102 -5.00 9.08 -12.30
CA GLU A 102 -3.82 8.64 -13.05
C GLU A 102 -3.21 7.37 -12.44
N ILE A 103 -3.05 7.30 -11.12
CA ILE A 103 -2.56 6.09 -10.44
C ILE A 103 -3.48 4.89 -10.75
N LYS A 104 -4.80 5.08 -10.70
CA LYS A 104 -5.77 4.03 -11.03
C LYS A 104 -5.60 3.51 -12.45
N LYS A 105 -5.40 4.39 -13.42
CA LYS A 105 -5.09 4.01 -14.80
C LYS A 105 -3.84 3.14 -14.85
N GLN A 106 -2.76 3.54 -14.19
CA GLN A 106 -1.51 2.77 -14.16
C GLN A 106 -1.66 1.40 -13.46
N LEU A 107 -2.46 1.31 -12.39
CA LEU A 107 -2.75 0.02 -11.75
C LEU A 107 -3.54 -0.93 -12.67
N TYR A 108 -4.49 -0.42 -13.47
CA TYR A 108 -5.16 -1.25 -14.48
C TYR A 108 -4.21 -1.72 -15.58
N GLU A 109 -3.25 -0.89 -15.99
CA GLU A 109 -2.19 -1.29 -16.91
C GLU A 109 -1.33 -2.41 -16.32
N VAL A 110 -0.92 -2.30 -15.04
CA VAL A 110 -0.19 -3.38 -14.33
C VAL A 110 -1.03 -4.65 -14.29
N GLN A 111 -2.30 -4.57 -13.91
CA GLN A 111 -3.21 -5.71 -13.85
C GLN A 111 -3.37 -6.40 -15.21
N ARG A 112 -3.31 -5.64 -16.32
CA ARG A 112 -3.45 -6.16 -17.68
C ARG A 112 -2.13 -6.72 -18.23
N GLU A 113 -1.00 -6.06 -17.97
CA GLU A 113 0.29 -6.41 -18.56
C GLU A 113 1.12 -7.40 -17.73
N ARG A 114 0.80 -7.61 -16.45
CA ARG A 114 1.61 -8.42 -15.54
C ARG A 114 0.81 -9.57 -14.96
N HIS A 115 1.46 -10.71 -14.86
CA HIS A 115 0.95 -11.87 -14.16
C HIS A 115 1.77 -12.07 -12.89
N PHE A 116 1.08 -12.22 -11.76
CA PHE A 116 1.68 -12.47 -10.46
C PHE A 116 1.27 -13.85 -9.96
N GLY A 117 2.00 -14.41 -8.99
CA GLY A 117 1.59 -15.62 -8.26
C GLY A 117 0.31 -15.43 -7.44
N VAL A 118 -0.13 -14.17 -7.28
CA VAL A 118 -1.36 -13.76 -6.60
C VAL A 118 -2.32 -13.08 -7.57
N LYS A 119 -3.62 -13.18 -7.30
CA LYS A 119 -4.65 -12.44 -8.04
C LYS A 119 -4.50 -10.95 -7.70
N PHE A 120 -4.30 -10.13 -8.73
CA PHE A 120 -4.27 -8.68 -8.63
C PHE A 120 -5.63 -8.09 -9.04
N GLU A 121 -6.25 -7.30 -8.16
CA GLU A 121 -7.59 -6.75 -8.41
C GLU A 121 -7.72 -5.30 -7.94
N VAL A 122 -7.74 -4.35 -8.89
CA VAL A 122 -8.01 -2.94 -8.62
C VAL A 122 -9.47 -2.74 -8.24
N GLN A 123 -9.73 -2.12 -7.09
CA GLN A 123 -11.08 -1.83 -6.63
C GLN A 123 -11.62 -0.55 -7.31
N SER A 124 -12.90 -0.57 -7.67
CA SER A 124 -13.59 0.59 -8.21
C SER A 124 -14.29 1.38 -7.10
N SER A 125 -13.81 2.60 -6.84
CA SER A 125 -14.58 3.57 -6.05
C SER A 125 -15.66 4.23 -6.93
N TRP A 126 -16.88 4.30 -6.42
CA TRP A 126 -18.01 5.05 -7.00
C TRP A 126 -17.96 6.55 -6.63
N TRP A 127 -17.15 6.93 -5.64
CA TRP A 127 -17.03 8.32 -5.19
C TRP A 127 -16.16 9.15 -6.12
N PRO A 128 -16.53 10.43 -6.41
CA PRO A 128 -15.79 11.29 -7.33
C PRO A 128 -14.43 11.77 -6.80
N ASN A 129 -14.22 11.83 -5.48
CA ASN A 129 -12.94 12.18 -4.84
C ASN A 129 -12.65 11.26 -3.64
N PRO A 130 -12.35 9.97 -3.87
CA PRO A 130 -12.08 9.06 -2.78
C PRO A 130 -10.80 9.46 -2.05
N ARG A 131 -10.69 9.13 -0.76
CA ARG A 131 -9.49 9.41 0.04
C ARG A 131 -8.32 8.50 -0.33
N ALA A 132 -8.62 7.27 -0.74
CA ALA A 132 -7.66 6.26 -1.14
C ALA A 132 -8.15 5.54 -2.40
N LEU A 133 -7.21 5.01 -3.17
CA LEU A 133 -7.49 4.01 -4.19
C LEU A 133 -7.07 2.65 -3.66
N SER A 134 -7.99 1.69 -3.62
CA SER A 134 -7.66 0.37 -3.07
C SER A 134 -7.43 -0.65 -4.18
N PHE A 135 -6.50 -1.58 -3.98
CA PHE A 135 -6.41 -2.81 -4.77
C PHE A 135 -6.13 -3.99 -3.85
N LYS A 136 -6.41 -5.20 -4.34
CA LYS A 136 -6.27 -6.43 -3.56
C LYS A 136 -5.29 -7.38 -4.22
N LEU A 137 -4.45 -8.00 -3.39
CA LEU A 137 -3.65 -9.17 -3.74
C LEU A 137 -4.19 -10.38 -2.99
N SER A 138 -4.62 -11.42 -3.69
CA SER A 138 -5.20 -12.60 -3.03
C SER A 138 -4.72 -13.93 -3.60
N ALA A 139 -4.67 -14.93 -2.72
CA ALA A 139 -4.45 -16.33 -3.04
C ALA A 139 -5.65 -17.14 -2.52
N PRO A 140 -6.72 -17.33 -3.33
CA PRO A 140 -7.94 -18.01 -2.88
C PRO A 140 -7.69 -19.42 -2.34
N HIS A 141 -6.73 -20.14 -2.93
CA HIS A 141 -6.32 -21.48 -2.49
C HIS A 141 -5.67 -21.50 -1.09
N LEU A 142 -5.14 -20.37 -0.63
CA LEU A 142 -4.59 -20.18 0.73
C LEU A 142 -5.56 -19.46 1.67
N GLN A 143 -6.73 -19.03 1.18
CA GLN A 143 -7.66 -18.17 1.91
C GLN A 143 -6.99 -16.92 2.49
N GLN A 144 -6.09 -16.32 1.71
CA GLN A 144 -5.32 -15.14 2.12
C GLN A 144 -5.48 -14.00 1.14
N GLU A 145 -5.56 -12.80 1.69
CA GLU A 145 -5.62 -11.55 0.95
C GLU A 145 -4.97 -10.39 1.71
N VAL A 146 -4.41 -9.47 0.93
CA VAL A 146 -3.95 -8.16 1.43
C VAL A 146 -4.63 -7.09 0.61
N GLU A 147 -5.31 -6.18 1.31
CA GLU A 147 -5.88 -4.97 0.73
C GLU A 147 -4.89 -3.82 0.87
N PHE A 148 -4.61 -3.13 -0.22
CA PHE A 148 -3.68 -2.01 -0.27
C PHE A 148 -4.42 -0.72 -0.54
N ASP A 149 -4.31 0.23 0.38
CA ASP A 149 -4.77 1.60 0.20
C ASP A 149 -3.64 2.47 -0.37
N VAL A 150 -3.86 2.99 -1.58
CA VAL A 150 -2.90 3.84 -2.28
C VAL A 150 -3.23 5.31 -2.02
N LEU A 151 -2.27 6.02 -1.44
CA LEU A 151 -2.44 7.36 -0.89
C LEU A 151 -1.44 8.34 -1.54
N PRO A 152 -1.90 9.26 -2.42
CA PRO A 152 -1.05 10.35 -2.90
C PRO A 152 -0.70 11.31 -1.76
N ALA A 153 0.57 11.67 -1.62
CA ALA A 153 1.05 12.50 -0.52
C ALA A 153 2.06 13.58 -0.93
N TYR A 154 1.99 14.72 -0.27
CA TYR A 154 3.01 15.76 -0.29
C TYR A 154 4.25 15.30 0.49
N ASP A 155 5.43 15.41 -0.11
CA ASP A 155 6.69 15.01 0.52
C ASP A 155 7.30 16.13 1.38
N VAL A 156 6.61 16.48 2.46
CA VAL A 156 7.08 17.53 3.39
C VAL A 156 8.38 17.15 4.10
N LEU A 157 8.60 15.85 4.32
CA LEU A 157 9.78 15.35 5.03
C LEU A 157 11.02 15.24 4.13
N GLY A 158 10.84 15.22 2.80
CA GLY A 158 11.93 15.09 1.84
C GLY A 158 12.84 13.89 2.12
N HIS A 159 14.15 14.13 2.16
CA HIS A 159 15.15 13.14 2.54
C HIS A 159 15.38 13.17 4.06
N VAL A 160 14.89 12.14 4.75
CA VAL A 160 14.98 12.04 6.20
C VAL A 160 16.19 11.18 6.58
N SER A 161 17.03 11.68 7.50
CA SER A 161 18.05 10.85 8.15
C SER A 161 17.43 10.07 9.30
N ILE A 162 17.84 8.81 9.51
CA ILE A 162 17.23 7.86 10.45
C ILE A 162 17.27 8.37 11.92
N TYR A 163 18.09 9.37 12.22
CA TYR A 163 18.32 9.88 13.58
C TYR A 163 17.97 11.36 13.79
N SER A 164 17.37 12.03 12.81
CA SER A 164 17.01 13.45 12.91
C SER A 164 15.50 13.62 13.11
N MET A 165 15.10 14.39 14.12
CA MET A 165 13.72 14.88 14.20
C MET A 165 13.42 15.80 13.01
N PRO A 166 12.21 15.72 12.44
CA PRO A 166 11.76 16.69 11.44
C PRO A 166 11.76 18.12 11.99
N ASP A 167 11.91 19.11 11.11
CA ASP A 167 11.80 20.52 11.49
C ASP A 167 10.43 20.77 12.16
N PRO A 168 10.38 21.32 13.38
CA PRO A 168 9.14 21.63 14.07
C PRO A 168 8.16 22.49 13.26
N GLN A 169 8.65 23.32 12.33
CA GLN A 169 7.80 24.13 11.45
C GLN A 169 6.91 23.29 10.53
N ILE A 170 7.24 22.03 10.28
CA ILE A 170 6.40 21.09 9.51
C ILE A 170 5.06 20.83 10.20
N TYR A 171 5.01 20.97 11.53
CA TYR A 171 3.84 20.72 12.36
C TYR A 171 3.12 21.99 12.80
N ALA A 172 3.62 23.17 12.43
CA ALA A 172 3.09 24.46 12.84
C ALA A 172 1.83 24.87 12.06
#